data_AF-A0A1S3I9G7-F1
#
_entry.id   AF-A0A1S3I9G7-F1
#
_cell.length_a   1.000
_cell.length_b   1.000
_cell.length_c   1.000
_cell.angle_alpha   90.00
_cell.angle_beta   90.00
_cell.angle_gamma   90.00
#
_symmetry.space_group_name_H-M   'P 1'
#
loop_
_entity.id
_entity.type
_entity.pdbx_description
1 polymer ?
#
loop_
_entity_poly.entity_id
_entity_poly.type
_entity_poly.pdbx_seq_one_letter_code
_entity_poly.pdbx_strand_id
1 'polypeptide(L)'
;MCLSLQSTGQEEKPPVTTVFVGNISERAPDAMVRQMLSRCGNVISWKRVQGASGKLQAFGFCEYEYPEATLRCIRLLNEWAICGKKLVVKVDAKTKTLLEEYKEKKKNSSKEEKEEGETTDDVDEFSQREDRVAKAGLDAIMREYARELNKEPEPSVKPEEKKEDIKKKDLKEKDKKKADQGLEDLEMEDDKKDLINKEINKFRDLHKVGHR
;
A
#
# COMPACT_ATOMS: atom_id res chain seq x y z
N MET A 1 -23.49 57.48 4.27
CA MET A 1 -22.35 56.57 4.00
C MET A 1 -22.80 55.16 4.37
N CYS A 2 -23.21 54.35 3.38
CA CYS A 2 -23.52 52.94 3.63
C CYS A 2 -22.20 52.17 3.68
N LEU A 3 -21.85 51.68 4.87
CA LEU A 3 -20.77 50.70 5.03
C LEU A 3 -21.34 49.33 4.65
N SER A 4 -21.12 48.92 3.42
CA SER A 4 -21.38 47.54 2.99
C SER A 4 -20.35 46.61 3.63
N LEU A 5 -20.78 45.89 4.65
CA LEU A 5 -20.04 44.77 5.24
C LEU A 5 -20.07 43.62 4.23
N GLN A 6 -19.01 43.48 3.43
CA GLN A 6 -18.85 42.34 2.53
C GLN A 6 -18.41 41.15 3.38
N SER A 7 -19.38 40.31 3.77
CA SER A 7 -19.13 38.97 4.29
C SER A 7 -18.55 38.12 3.16
N THR A 8 -17.24 38.01 3.08
CA THR A 8 -16.58 37.00 2.24
C THR A 8 -16.80 35.65 2.92
N GLY A 9 -17.90 34.99 2.58
CA GLY A 9 -18.15 33.60 2.92
C GLY A 9 -17.19 32.69 2.15
N GLN A 10 -15.90 32.71 2.51
CA GLN A 10 -15.00 31.65 2.14
C GLN A 10 -15.33 30.48 3.05
N GLU A 11 -15.96 29.44 2.50
CA GLU A 11 -15.99 28.13 3.13
C GLU A 11 -14.55 27.67 3.26
N GLU A 12 -13.92 27.98 4.40
CA GLU A 12 -12.52 27.64 4.65
C GLU A 12 -12.40 26.12 4.59
N LYS A 13 -11.71 25.63 3.57
CA LYS A 13 -11.42 24.21 3.40
C LYS A 13 -10.79 23.70 4.70
N PRO A 14 -11.29 22.60 5.28
CA PRO A 14 -10.76 22.11 6.53
C PRO A 14 -9.27 21.79 6.38
N PRO A 15 -8.48 21.98 7.44
CA PRO A 15 -7.05 21.76 7.40
C PRO A 15 -6.70 20.30 7.06
N VAL A 16 -5.60 20.13 6.32
CA VAL A 16 -4.99 18.83 6.04
C VAL A 16 -4.55 18.20 7.36
N THR A 17 -4.78 16.91 7.52
CA THR A 17 -4.44 16.17 8.74
C THR A 17 -3.49 15.02 8.44
N THR A 18 -2.45 14.88 9.26
CA THR A 18 -1.44 13.83 9.11
C THR A 18 -1.64 12.71 10.13
N VAL A 19 -1.55 11.47 9.65
CA VAL A 19 -1.71 10.23 10.41
C VAL A 19 -0.43 9.43 10.33
N PHE A 20 0.06 8.98 11.49
CA PHE A 20 1.09 7.96 11.62
C PHE A 20 0.45 6.58 11.46
N VAL A 21 1.02 5.77 10.57
CA VAL A 21 0.64 4.36 10.35
C VAL A 21 1.86 3.51 10.63
N GLY A 22 1.81 2.72 11.70
CA GLY A 22 2.94 1.92 12.19
C GLY A 22 2.61 0.44 12.34
N ASN A 23 3.64 -0.32 12.73
CA ASN A 23 3.60 -1.78 12.86
C ASN A 23 3.17 -2.51 11.57
N ILE A 24 3.50 -1.92 10.41
CA ILE A 24 3.23 -2.50 9.10
C ILE A 24 4.14 -3.71 8.90
N SER A 25 3.56 -4.86 8.55
CA SER A 25 4.34 -6.05 8.24
C SER A 25 5.29 -5.82 7.05
N GLU A 26 6.48 -6.41 7.09
CA GLU A 26 7.42 -6.40 5.97
C GLU A 26 6.87 -7.18 4.76
N ARG A 27 5.96 -8.13 5.01
CA ARG A 27 5.23 -8.86 3.97
C ARG A 27 4.12 -8.04 3.33
N ALA A 28 3.69 -6.96 3.97
CA ALA A 28 2.63 -6.10 3.43
C ALA A 28 3.24 -5.16 2.37
N PRO A 29 2.84 -5.28 1.09
CA PRO A 29 3.35 -4.40 0.05
C PRO A 29 2.82 -2.98 0.25
N ASP A 30 3.63 -1.98 -0.13
CA ASP A 30 3.26 -0.58 0.02
C ASP A 30 1.97 -0.22 -0.73
N ALA A 31 1.77 -0.81 -1.91
CA ALA A 31 0.55 -0.63 -2.72
C ALA A 31 -0.73 -1.05 -1.98
N MET A 32 -0.69 -2.16 -1.24
CA MET A 32 -1.82 -2.63 -0.44
C MET A 32 -2.15 -1.63 0.67
N VAL A 33 -1.14 -1.17 1.42
CA VAL A 33 -1.34 -0.20 2.51
C VAL A 33 -1.91 1.11 1.95
N ARG A 34 -1.38 1.59 0.82
CA ARG A 34 -1.90 2.77 0.14
C ARG A 34 -3.37 2.60 -0.26
N GLN A 35 -3.75 1.47 -0.85
CA GLN A 35 -5.14 1.18 -1.20
C GLN A 35 -6.05 1.15 0.03
N MET A 36 -5.59 0.57 1.14
CA MET A 36 -6.34 0.56 2.40
C MET A 36 -6.56 1.98 2.94
N LEU A 37 -5.52 2.82 2.92
CA LEU A 37 -5.62 4.22 3.35
C LEU A 37 -6.60 5.03 2.48
N SER A 38 -6.62 4.78 1.18
CA SER A 38 -7.58 5.38 0.24
C SER A 38 -9.03 4.94 0.47
N ARG A 39 -9.29 3.83 1.19
CA ARG A 39 -10.66 3.47 1.60
C ARG A 39 -11.18 4.35 2.73
N CYS A 40 -10.30 4.97 3.51
CA CYS A 40 -10.70 5.81 4.63
C CYS A 40 -11.05 7.25 4.19
N GLY A 41 -10.57 7.68 3.03
CA GLY A 41 -10.90 8.97 2.43
C GLY A 41 -9.84 9.45 1.44
N ASN A 42 -9.92 10.71 1.02
CA ASN A 42 -9.00 11.24 0.02
C ASN A 42 -7.61 11.46 0.59
N VAL A 43 -6.64 10.69 0.08
CA VAL A 43 -5.23 10.74 0.47
C VAL A 43 -4.52 11.77 -0.41
N ILE A 44 -3.99 12.82 0.21
CA ILE A 44 -3.13 13.80 -0.45
C ILE A 44 -1.74 13.21 -0.67
N SER A 45 -1.20 12.57 0.37
CA SER A 45 0.15 12.04 0.37
C SER A 45 0.23 10.77 1.22
N TRP A 46 0.92 9.76 0.71
CA TRP A 46 1.32 8.59 1.48
C TRP A 46 2.81 8.39 1.31
N LYS A 47 3.54 8.31 2.43
CA LYS A 47 4.97 8.06 2.43
C LYS A 47 5.33 7.03 3.49
N ARG A 48 5.66 5.82 3.04
CA ARG A 48 6.31 4.83 3.89
C ARG A 48 7.80 5.16 4.05
N VAL A 49 8.27 5.19 5.28
CA VAL A 49 9.64 5.63 5.57
C VAL A 49 10.63 4.59 5.06
N GLN A 50 11.72 5.04 4.44
CA GLN A 50 12.84 4.20 4.02
C GLN A 50 13.98 4.35 5.03
N GLY A 51 14.55 3.24 5.47
CA GLY A 51 15.74 3.24 6.32
C GLY A 51 17.01 3.54 5.52
N ALA A 52 18.14 3.68 6.21
CA ALA A 52 19.44 3.95 5.58
C ALA A 52 19.87 2.90 4.54
N SER A 53 19.35 1.68 4.64
CA SER A 53 19.58 0.59 3.68
C SER A 53 18.71 0.65 2.42
N GLY A 54 17.84 1.66 2.29
CA GLY A 54 16.83 1.77 1.22
C GLY A 54 15.61 0.87 1.43
N LYS A 55 15.60 0.01 2.45
CA LYS A 55 14.44 -0.84 2.77
C LYS A 55 13.33 -0.05 3.46
N LEU A 56 12.09 -0.35 3.10
CA LEU A 56 10.90 0.22 3.73
C LEU A 56 10.83 -0.19 5.20
N GLN A 57 10.62 0.79 6.06
CA GLN A 57 10.39 0.59 7.49
C GLN A 57 8.94 0.14 7.74
N ALA A 58 8.67 -0.31 8.97
CA ALA A 58 7.36 -0.75 9.42
C ALA A 58 6.39 0.43 9.71
N PHE A 59 6.67 1.64 9.22
CA PHE A 59 5.83 2.81 9.44
C PHE A 59 5.89 3.82 8.30
N GLY A 60 4.88 4.69 8.26
CA GLY A 60 4.73 5.77 7.30
C GLY A 60 3.79 6.87 7.79
N PHE A 61 3.66 7.90 6.98
CA PHE A 61 2.78 9.03 7.23
C PHE A 61 1.80 9.19 6.07
N CYS A 62 0.53 9.35 6.41
CA CYS A 62 -0.56 9.59 5.49
C CYS A 62 -1.14 10.98 5.75
N GLU A 63 -1.29 11.79 4.73
CA GLU A 63 -1.95 13.09 4.80
C GLU A 63 -3.31 13.00 4.12
N TYR A 64 -4.36 13.34 4.85
CA TYR A 64 -5.73 13.36 4.38
C TYR A 64 -6.21 14.78 4.11
N GLU A 65 -6.99 14.92 3.05
CA GLU A 65 -7.62 16.19 2.68
C GLU A 65 -8.64 16.67 3.71
N TYR A 66 -9.29 15.74 4.41
CA TYR A 66 -10.36 16.04 5.34
C TYR A 66 -10.12 15.37 6.70
N PRO A 67 -10.43 16.04 7.83
CA PRO A 67 -10.29 15.48 9.17
C PRO A 67 -11.18 14.26 9.40
N GLU A 68 -12.37 14.19 8.76
CA GLU A 68 -13.26 13.02 8.84
C GLU A 68 -12.57 11.75 8.31
N ALA A 69 -11.75 11.85 7.26
CA ALA A 69 -11.00 10.72 6.73
C ALA A 69 -9.95 10.21 7.74
N THR A 70 -9.31 11.13 8.47
CA THR A 70 -8.40 10.79 9.57
C THR A 70 -9.14 10.09 10.71
N LEU A 71 -10.30 10.59 11.12
CA LEU A 71 -11.12 9.94 12.14
C LEU A 71 -11.52 8.53 11.73
N ARG A 72 -11.99 8.36 10.48
CA ARG A 72 -12.32 7.05 9.90
C ARG A 72 -11.10 6.13 9.86
N CYS A 73 -9.94 6.64 9.45
CA CYS A 73 -8.69 5.88 9.42
C CYS A 73 -8.32 5.34 10.81
N ILE A 74 -8.40 6.18 11.85
CA ILE A 74 -8.15 5.74 13.23
C ILE A 74 -9.19 4.69 13.67
N ARG A 75 -10.48 4.91 13.41
CA ARG A 75 -11.55 3.96 13.79
C ARG A 75 -11.44 2.60 13.12
N LEU A 76 -11.07 2.57 11.83
CA LEU A 76 -11.12 1.36 11.02
C LEU A 76 -9.79 0.62 10.93
N LEU A 77 -8.66 1.34 10.83
CA LEU A 77 -7.36 0.73 10.57
C LEU A 77 -6.52 0.54 11.83
N ASN A 78 -6.81 1.24 12.93
CA ASN A 78 -6.13 0.95 14.18
C ASN A 78 -6.46 -0.48 14.62
N GLU A 79 -5.43 -1.22 15.02
CA GLU A 79 -5.50 -2.64 15.36
C GLU A 79 -5.91 -3.60 14.24
N TRP A 80 -6.01 -3.13 12.99
CA TRP A 80 -6.27 -4.01 11.86
C TRP A 80 -5.11 -4.99 11.66
N ALA A 81 -5.40 -6.28 11.60
CA ALA A 81 -4.38 -7.33 11.52
C ALA A 81 -3.95 -7.61 10.07
N ILE A 82 -2.64 -7.54 9.81
CA ILE A 82 -2.00 -7.91 8.54
C ILE A 82 -0.84 -8.86 8.85
N CYS A 83 -0.92 -10.09 8.36
CA CYS A 83 0.11 -11.14 8.58
C CYS A 83 0.50 -11.31 10.07
N GLY A 84 -0.49 -11.30 10.97
CA GLY A 84 -0.26 -11.46 12.41
C GLY A 84 0.27 -10.21 13.13
N LYS A 85 0.46 -9.08 12.44
CA LYS A 85 0.79 -7.78 13.06
C LYS A 85 -0.41 -6.85 12.99
N LYS A 86 -0.76 -6.23 14.12
CA LYS A 86 -1.82 -5.23 14.22
C LYS A 86 -1.27 -3.84 13.89
N LEU A 87 -1.87 -3.14 12.93
CA LEU A 87 -1.51 -1.78 12.61
C LEU A 87 -1.69 -0.86 13.83
N VAL A 88 -0.82 0.14 13.94
CA VAL A 88 -0.91 1.20 14.94
C VAL A 88 -1.18 2.50 14.22
N VAL A 89 -2.36 3.07 14.41
CA VAL A 89 -2.75 4.33 13.76
C VAL A 89 -2.86 5.41 14.82
N LYS A 90 -2.06 6.47 14.68
CA LYS A 90 -1.99 7.58 15.64
C LYS A 90 -1.89 8.91 14.93
N VAL A 91 -2.22 9.97 15.65
CA VAL A 91 -2.05 11.36 15.20
C VAL A 91 -1.12 12.10 16.16
N ASP A 92 -0.44 13.12 15.66
CA ASP A 92 0.35 14.03 16.49
C ASP A 92 -0.56 14.86 17.41
N ALA A 93 -0.01 15.41 18.49
CA ALA A 93 -0.74 16.26 19.43
C ALA A 93 -1.47 17.41 18.73
N LYS A 94 -0.84 18.06 17.75
CA LYS A 94 -1.47 19.18 17.01
C LYS A 94 -2.69 18.71 16.21
N THR A 95 -2.54 17.60 15.49
CA THR A 95 -3.65 17.01 14.72
C THR A 95 -4.75 16.53 15.65
N LYS A 96 -4.41 15.97 16.82
CA LYS A 96 -5.39 15.50 17.81
C LYS A 96 -6.31 16.64 18.26
N THR A 97 -5.75 17.78 18.67
CA THR A 97 -6.53 18.96 19.08
C THR A 97 -7.48 19.43 17.97
N LEU A 98 -7.00 19.52 16.74
CA LEU A 98 -7.80 19.89 15.57
C LEU A 98 -8.96 18.92 15.33
N LEU A 99 -8.74 17.62 15.51
CA LEU A 99 -9.80 16.61 15.36
C LEU A 99 -10.83 16.70 16.49
N GLU A 100 -10.41 17.03 17.71
CA GLU A 100 -11.31 17.27 18.85
C GLU A 100 -12.21 18.49 18.56
N GLU A 101 -11.62 19.62 18.13
CA GLU A 101 -12.37 20.82 17.72
C GLU A 101 -13.33 20.54 16.55
N TYR A 102 -12.90 19.74 15.56
CA TYR A 102 -13.74 19.34 14.43
C TYR A 102 -14.95 18.50 14.88
N LYS A 103 -14.74 17.55 15.81
CA LYS A 103 -15.83 16.74 16.38
C LYS A 103 -16.82 17.62 17.16
N GLU A 104 -16.32 18.55 17.96
CA GLU A 104 -17.15 19.48 18.72
C GLU A 104 -17.98 20.38 17.80
N LYS A 105 -17.36 20.93 16.75
CA LYS A 105 -18.07 21.74 15.75
C LYS A 105 -19.15 20.94 15.02
N LYS A 106 -18.88 19.69 14.66
CA LYS A 106 -19.86 18.78 14.05
C LYS A 106 -21.01 18.49 15.02
N LYS A 107 -20.72 18.23 16.30
CA LYS A 107 -21.73 18.00 17.35
C LYS A 107 -22.59 19.25 17.60
N ASN A 108 -22.01 20.45 17.61
CA ASN A 108 -22.74 21.70 17.83
C ASN A 108 -23.65 22.06 16.65
N SER A 109 -23.27 21.76 15.41
CA SER A 109 -24.16 21.87 14.25
C SER A 109 -25.33 20.88 14.26
N SER A 110 -25.24 19.83 15.09
CA SER A 110 -26.26 18.78 15.24
C SER A 110 -27.00 18.84 16.60
N LYS A 111 -26.76 19.88 17.42
CA LYS A 111 -27.24 19.98 18.81
C LYS A 111 -28.54 20.78 19.00
N GLU A 112 -29.47 20.63 18.07
CA GLU A 112 -30.88 20.53 18.49
C GLU A 112 -31.13 19.04 18.72
N GLU A 113 -31.17 18.65 20.00
CA GLU A 113 -31.48 17.32 20.58
C GLU A 113 -30.30 16.44 21.09
N LYS A 114 -30.18 16.50 22.43
CA LYS A 114 -29.84 15.46 23.43
C LYS A 114 -28.42 15.30 24.00
N GLU A 115 -28.46 15.07 25.31
CA GLU A 115 -27.43 15.08 26.35
C GLU A 115 -26.65 13.77 26.50
N GLU A 116 -25.62 13.91 27.33
CA GLU A 116 -24.46 13.11 27.70
C GLU A 116 -24.60 11.59 27.88
N GLY A 117 -23.58 10.89 27.38
CA GLY A 117 -23.19 9.54 27.77
C GLY A 117 -21.79 9.25 27.24
N GLU A 118 -20.79 9.22 28.12
CA GLU A 118 -19.43 8.77 27.81
C GLU A 118 -19.42 7.23 27.72
N THR A 119 -19.29 6.69 26.52
CA THR A 119 -18.65 5.41 26.10
C THR A 119 -19.11 5.09 24.67
N THR A 120 -18.15 4.89 23.75
CA THR A 120 -18.31 4.82 22.29
C THR A 120 -18.92 6.07 21.65
N ASP A 121 -18.10 6.85 20.93
CA ASP A 121 -18.55 7.94 20.06
C ASP A 121 -19.84 7.53 19.31
N ASP A 122 -20.98 8.19 19.58
CA ASP A 122 -22.14 8.19 18.69
C ASP A 122 -21.74 8.91 17.40
N VAL A 123 -21.05 8.16 16.52
CA VAL A 123 -20.74 8.57 15.16
C VAL A 123 -22.07 8.75 14.43
N ASP A 124 -22.26 9.88 13.75
CA ASP A 124 -23.53 10.12 13.02
C ASP A 124 -23.81 9.03 11.97
N GLU A 125 -25.08 8.79 11.65
CA GLU A 125 -25.52 7.72 10.73
C GLU A 125 -24.81 7.78 9.37
N PHE A 126 -24.52 8.99 8.87
CA PHE A 126 -23.76 9.19 7.64
C PHE A 126 -22.34 8.67 7.76
N SER A 127 -21.60 9.07 8.79
CA SER A 127 -20.25 8.57 9.06
C SER A 127 -20.25 7.04 9.26
N GLN A 128 -21.25 6.47 9.93
CA GLN A 128 -21.38 5.01 10.07
C GLN A 128 -21.59 4.29 8.73
N ARG A 129 -22.42 4.85 7.85
CA ARG A 129 -22.66 4.29 6.51
C ARG A 129 -21.38 4.28 5.68
N GLU A 130 -20.65 5.39 5.69
CA GLU A 130 -19.36 5.46 5.00
C GLU A 130 -18.34 4.51 5.61
N ASP A 131 -18.27 4.40 6.93
CA ASP A 131 -17.38 3.48 7.63
C ASP A 131 -17.68 2.02 7.25
N ARG A 132 -18.96 1.66 7.09
CA ARG A 132 -19.37 0.33 6.61
C ARG A 132 -18.89 0.06 5.19
N VAL A 133 -19.01 1.02 4.28
CA VAL A 133 -18.53 0.90 2.90
C VAL A 133 -17.01 0.79 2.87
N ALA A 134 -16.31 1.62 3.64
CA ALA A 134 -14.87 1.58 3.78
C ALA A 134 -14.41 0.22 4.30
N LYS A 135 -15.04 -0.30 5.36
CA LYS A 135 -14.72 -1.61 5.95
C LYS A 135 -14.92 -2.76 4.97
N ALA A 136 -16.01 -2.77 4.20
CA ALA A 136 -16.20 -3.75 3.13
C ALA A 136 -15.11 -3.63 2.05
N GLY A 137 -14.73 -2.40 1.72
CA GLY A 137 -13.64 -2.12 0.80
C GLY A 137 -12.26 -2.59 1.29
N LEU A 138 -12.01 -2.50 2.61
CA LEU A 138 -10.80 -3.00 3.25
C LEU A 138 -10.74 -4.53 3.22
N ASP A 139 -11.86 -5.19 3.52
CA ASP A 139 -11.98 -6.66 3.45
C ASP A 139 -11.71 -7.18 2.03
N ALA A 140 -12.25 -6.50 1.01
CA ALA A 140 -12.00 -6.84 -0.39
C ALA A 140 -10.50 -6.74 -0.75
N ILE A 141 -9.79 -5.70 -0.26
CA ILE A 141 -8.34 -5.57 -0.47
C ILE A 141 -7.61 -6.71 0.25
N MET A 142 -7.96 -7.04 1.49
CA MET A 142 -7.36 -8.17 2.20
C MET A 142 -7.52 -9.47 1.42
N ARG A 143 -8.70 -9.70 0.83
CA ARG A 143 -8.96 -10.89 0.00
C ARG A 143 -8.16 -10.91 -1.30
N GLU A 144 -7.99 -9.76 -1.95
CA GLU A 144 -7.19 -9.64 -3.17
C GLU A 144 -5.72 -9.97 -2.93
N TYR A 145 -5.15 -9.44 -1.84
CA TYR A 145 -3.74 -9.64 -1.48
C TYR A 145 -3.48 -10.94 -0.70
N ALA A 146 -4.51 -11.66 -0.26
CA ALA A 146 -4.37 -12.88 0.54
C ALA A 146 -3.43 -13.91 -0.10
N ARG A 147 -3.48 -14.06 -1.43
CA ARG A 147 -2.61 -14.97 -2.18
C ARG A 147 -1.12 -14.57 -2.15
N GLU A 148 -0.83 -13.28 -2.15
CA GLU A 148 0.54 -12.76 -2.10
C GLU A 148 1.07 -12.80 -0.67
N LEU A 149 0.22 -12.47 0.31
CA LEU A 149 0.56 -12.53 1.72
C LEU A 149 0.74 -13.96 2.24
N ASN A 150 0.19 -14.99 1.57
CA ASN A 150 0.32 -16.39 1.95
C ASN A 150 1.47 -17.13 1.26
N LYS A 151 2.14 -16.56 0.25
CA LYS A 151 3.36 -17.17 -0.29
C LYS A 151 4.40 -17.29 0.84
N GLU A 152 4.83 -18.51 1.11
CA GLU A 152 5.95 -18.76 2.03
C GLU A 152 7.16 -17.92 1.61
N PRO A 153 7.97 -17.44 2.55
CA PRO A 153 9.21 -16.77 2.21
C PRO A 153 10.06 -17.75 1.38
N GLU A 154 10.37 -17.38 0.14
CA GLU A 154 11.32 -18.18 -0.65
C GLU A 154 12.59 -18.37 0.18
N PRO A 155 13.16 -19.59 0.22
CA PRO A 155 14.37 -19.83 0.99
C PRO A 155 15.44 -18.85 0.53
N SER A 156 15.91 -18.04 1.47
CA SER A 156 16.90 -17.02 1.22
C SER A 156 18.17 -17.69 0.69
N VAL A 157 18.39 -17.63 -0.62
CA VAL A 157 19.69 -18.01 -1.20
C VAL A 157 20.70 -17.01 -0.64
N LYS A 158 21.41 -17.40 0.42
CA LYS A 158 22.61 -16.70 0.86
C LYS A 158 23.62 -16.79 -0.29
N PRO A 159 24.26 -15.69 -0.70
CA PRO A 159 25.39 -15.79 -1.61
C PRO A 159 26.54 -16.45 -0.84
N GLU A 160 26.75 -17.75 -1.03
CA GLU A 160 27.97 -18.40 -0.55
C GLU A 160 29.14 -17.98 -1.44
N GLU A 161 30.07 -17.27 -0.80
CA GLU A 161 31.35 -16.86 -1.33
C GLU A 161 32.16 -18.08 -1.80
N LYS A 162 32.71 -18.00 -3.02
CA LYS A 162 33.73 -18.93 -3.51
C LYS A 162 34.90 -18.97 -2.54
N LYS A 163 35.16 -20.13 -1.94
CA LYS A 163 36.51 -20.50 -1.48
C LYS A 163 37.00 -21.67 -2.32
N GLU A 164 38.13 -21.43 -2.96
CA GLU A 164 38.87 -22.37 -3.79
C GLU A 164 39.56 -23.41 -2.89
N ASP A 165 39.18 -24.68 -3.03
CA ASP A 165 39.90 -25.79 -2.39
C ASP A 165 40.87 -26.46 -3.37
N ILE A 166 42.17 -26.19 -3.17
CA ILE A 166 43.26 -26.97 -3.75
C ILE A 166 43.67 -28.06 -2.73
N LYS A 167 43.32 -29.33 -2.98
CA LYS A 167 44.32 -30.43 -3.01
C LYS A 167 43.73 -31.79 -3.42
N LYS A 168 44.49 -32.40 -4.33
CA LYS A 168 44.43 -33.72 -4.96
C LYS A 168 44.50 -34.90 -3.98
N LYS A 169 43.90 -36.02 -4.36
CA LYS A 169 44.50 -37.38 -4.54
C LYS A 169 43.36 -38.41 -4.78
N ASP A 170 43.24 -38.98 -6.00
CA ASP A 170 43.65 -40.36 -6.37
C ASP A 170 42.67 -41.42 -5.81
N LEU A 171 41.96 -42.31 -6.53
CA LEU A 171 42.23 -43.09 -7.76
C LEU A 171 40.91 -43.68 -8.33
N LYS A 172 40.91 -43.89 -9.68
CA LYS A 172 40.29 -44.96 -10.52
C LYS A 172 38.95 -45.59 -10.07
N GLU A 173 37.93 -45.69 -10.93
CA GLU A 173 37.96 -46.64 -12.07
C GLU A 173 36.92 -46.29 -13.15
N LYS A 174 37.31 -46.58 -14.40
CA LYS A 174 36.58 -46.36 -15.66
C LYS A 174 35.56 -47.47 -15.90
N ASP A 175 34.37 -47.13 -16.41
CA ASP A 175 33.87 -47.79 -17.62
C ASP A 175 32.96 -46.85 -18.43
N LYS A 176 32.95 -47.04 -19.75
CA LYS A 176 32.60 -46.08 -20.80
C LYS A 176 31.58 -46.74 -21.72
N LYS A 177 30.35 -46.22 -21.78
CA LYS A 177 29.30 -46.46 -22.81
C LYS A 177 28.01 -45.76 -22.32
N LYS A 178 27.24 -44.93 -23.02
CA LYS A 178 27.06 -44.42 -24.40
C LYS A 178 26.43 -43.02 -24.22
N ALA A 179 26.94 -41.94 -24.81
CA ALA A 179 26.50 -41.38 -26.10
C ALA A 179 24.97 -41.38 -26.33
N ASP A 180 24.43 -40.15 -26.39
CA ASP A 180 23.21 -39.70 -27.08
C ASP A 180 21.88 -39.66 -26.30
N GLN A 181 21.09 -38.62 -26.60
CA GLN A 181 19.76 -38.20 -26.07
C GLN A 181 19.82 -37.26 -24.85
N GLY A 182 19.36 -36.02 -24.90
CA GLY A 182 18.54 -35.30 -25.89
C GLY A 182 17.87 -34.16 -25.12
N LEU A 183 18.43 -32.95 -25.23
CA LEU A 183 17.70 -31.72 -24.90
C LEU A 183 16.78 -31.46 -26.08
N GLU A 184 15.48 -31.64 -25.92
CA GLU A 184 14.39 -30.97 -26.67
C GLU A 184 13.09 -31.71 -26.34
N ASP A 185 12.25 -31.12 -25.49
CA ASP A 185 10.80 -30.99 -25.74
C ASP A 185 10.14 -30.11 -24.65
N LEU A 186 10.14 -28.79 -24.88
CA LEU A 186 9.13 -27.88 -24.34
C LEU A 186 8.45 -27.28 -25.58
N GLU A 187 7.44 -27.99 -26.07
CA GLU A 187 6.49 -27.53 -27.08
C GLU A 187 5.96 -26.14 -26.69
N MET A 188 6.49 -25.10 -27.32
CA MET A 188 5.93 -23.76 -27.34
C MET A 188 5.47 -23.52 -28.77
N GLU A 189 4.16 -23.44 -28.97
CA GLU A 189 3.48 -23.19 -30.26
C GLU A 189 4.22 -22.13 -31.10
N ASP A 190 4.63 -22.54 -32.30
CA ASP A 190 5.39 -21.75 -33.28
C ASP A 190 4.75 -20.41 -33.64
N ASP A 191 3.42 -20.30 -33.56
CA ASP A 191 2.66 -19.06 -33.79
C ASP A 191 3.10 -17.89 -32.90
N LYS A 192 3.57 -18.16 -31.67
CA LYS A 192 3.98 -17.11 -30.74
C LYS A 192 5.36 -16.54 -31.06
N LYS A 193 6.25 -17.33 -31.67
CA LYS A 193 7.58 -16.89 -32.10
C LYS A 193 7.49 -16.01 -33.35
N ASP A 194 6.60 -16.34 -34.29
CA ASP A 194 6.40 -15.55 -35.51
C ASP A 194 5.81 -14.16 -35.19
N LEU A 195 4.83 -14.09 -34.28
CA LEU A 195 4.21 -12.83 -33.88
C LEU A 195 5.22 -11.85 -33.25
N ILE A 196 6.12 -12.37 -32.41
CA ILE A 196 7.18 -11.57 -31.78
C ILE A 196 8.15 -11.05 -32.84
N ASN A 197 8.56 -11.91 -33.79
CA ASN A 197 9.52 -11.52 -34.82
C ASN A 197 8.93 -10.50 -35.82
N LYS A 198 7.62 -10.60 -36.08
CA LYS A 198 6.87 -9.66 -36.93
C LYS A 198 6.74 -8.28 -36.31
N GLU A 199 6.43 -8.20 -35.01
CA GLU A 199 6.34 -6.92 -34.29
C GLU A 199 7.71 -6.23 -34.16
N ILE A 200 8.81 -6.98 -33.95
CA ILE A 200 10.17 -6.44 -33.89
C ILE A 200 10.58 -5.78 -35.22
N ASN A 201 10.31 -6.45 -36.34
CA ASN A 201 10.64 -5.90 -37.66
C ASN A 201 9.79 -4.67 -38.00
N LYS A 202 8.50 -4.68 -37.62
CA LYS A 202 7.59 -3.54 -37.82
C LYS A 202 8.05 -2.30 -37.04
N PHE A 203 8.52 -2.49 -35.80
CA PHE A 203 9.05 -1.40 -34.97
C PHE A 203 10.37 -0.84 -35.53
N ARG A 204 11.27 -1.70 -36.02
CA ARG A 204 12.53 -1.28 -36.66
C ARG A 204 12.32 -0.48 -37.94
N ASP A 205 11.30 -0.82 -38.73
CA ASP A 205 11.00 -0.12 -39.98
C ASP A 205 10.38 1.26 -39.72
N LEU A 206 9.46 1.35 -38.75
CA LEU A 206 8.81 2.61 -38.35
C LEU A 206 9.78 3.66 -37.79
N HIS A 207 10.88 3.24 -37.17
CA HIS A 207 11.87 4.16 -36.58
C HIS A 207 13.09 4.46 -37.46
N LYS A 208 13.11 3.99 -38.72
CA LYS A 208 14.23 4.22 -39.65
C LYS A 208 14.10 5.51 -40.47
N VAL A 209 13.13 6.38 -40.18
CA VAL A 209 12.98 7.68 -40.85
C VAL A 209 13.44 8.80 -39.92
N GLY A 210 14.73 9.15 -39.96
CA GLY A 210 15.23 10.25 -39.12
C GLY A 210 16.73 10.50 -39.12
N HIS A 211 17.49 10.06 -40.12
CA HIS A 211 18.86 10.53 -40.29
C HIS A 211 19.25 10.65 -41.77
N ARG A 212 18.90 11.79 -42.34
CA ARG A 212 19.63 12.46 -43.42
C ARG A 212 19.57 13.95 -43.18
#